data_AF-A0AA43BDA7-F1
#
_entry.id   AF-A0AA43BDA7-F1
#
_cell.length_a   1.000
_cell.length_b   1.000
_cell.length_c   1.000
_cell.angle_alpha   90.00
_cell.angle_beta   90.00
_cell.angle_gamma   90.00
#
_symmetry.space_group_name_H-M   'P 1'
#
loop_
_entity.id
_entity.type
_entity.pdbx_description
1 polymer ?
#
loop_
_entity_poly.entity_id
_entity_poly.type
_entity_poly.pdbx_seq_one_letter_code
_entity_poly.pdbx_strand_id
1 'polypeptide(L)'
;MSFEINLEAGSGDESWIYVGGNINNVRECKVGKTTRNLIDRHRSPQNTSFFIYVAFQIVRGSVHEIEVNLLDHIKHFLGYEPLKHFSTSGTSECFAENPDVMTGMVEDFIECNYPSSVQYENELHGYMSRYQCDSDISYYIQNFHPTLNPIPQPESRNLTRADYRTGNQEVYEADLGGGIYVDNVSGMQFSRDNND
;
A
#
# COMPACT_ATOMS: atom_id res chain seq x y z
N MET A 1 1.07 -19.52 34.54
CA MET A 1 0.06 -18.45 34.47
C MET A 1 0.40 -17.65 33.23
N SER A 2 -0.20 -18.03 32.10
CA SER A 2 0.05 -17.47 30.78
C SER A 2 -0.85 -16.25 30.59
N PHE A 3 -0.26 -15.10 30.31
CA PHE A 3 -0.99 -13.91 29.87
C PHE A 3 -1.31 -14.11 28.39
N GLU A 4 -2.55 -14.52 28.09
CA GLU A 4 -3.11 -14.37 26.76
C GLU A 4 -3.41 -12.88 26.56
N ILE A 5 -2.59 -12.22 25.74
CA ILE A 5 -2.92 -10.90 25.21
C ILE A 5 -4.04 -11.15 24.20
N ASN A 6 -5.28 -10.99 24.62
CA ASN A 6 -6.41 -10.84 23.72
C ASN A 6 -6.19 -9.55 22.93
N LEU A 7 -5.57 -9.66 21.75
CA LEU A 7 -5.74 -8.68 20.69
C LEU A 7 -7.21 -8.72 20.29
N GLU A 8 -8.02 -7.91 20.99
CA GLU A 8 -9.36 -7.56 20.52
C GLU A 8 -9.20 -7.02 19.11
N ALA A 9 -9.69 -7.78 18.14
CA ALA A 9 -9.78 -7.35 16.76
C ALA A 9 -10.59 -6.05 16.76
N GLY A 10 -9.92 -4.92 16.52
CA GLY A 10 -10.56 -3.63 16.41
C GLY A 10 -11.69 -3.70 15.40
N SER A 11 -12.91 -3.51 15.86
CA SER A 11 -14.13 -3.49 15.04
C SER A 11 -14.29 -2.12 14.33
N GLY A 12 -13.22 -1.56 13.79
CA GLY A 12 -13.19 -0.24 13.17
C GLY A 12 -12.95 -0.33 11.67
N ASP A 13 -13.67 0.48 10.89
CA ASP A 13 -13.48 0.64 9.45
C ASP A 13 -12.00 0.78 9.08
N GLU A 14 -11.40 -0.26 8.51
CA GLU A 14 -10.00 -0.20 8.11
C GLU A 14 -9.85 0.68 6.86
N SER A 15 -9.04 1.73 6.97
CA SER A 15 -8.74 2.63 5.88
C SER A 15 -7.41 2.27 5.25
N TRP A 16 -7.39 2.06 3.94
CA TRP A 16 -6.20 1.64 3.20
C TRP A 16 -6.06 2.42 1.90
N ILE A 17 -4.82 2.75 1.56
CA ILE A 17 -4.39 3.07 0.20
C ILE A 17 -3.70 1.83 -0.37
N TYR A 18 -4.00 1.46 -1.61
CA TYR A 18 -3.42 0.28 -2.22
C TYR A 18 -2.97 0.53 -3.67
N VAL A 19 -1.95 -0.23 -4.06
CA VAL A 19 -1.54 -0.43 -5.44
C VAL A 19 -1.98 -1.83 -5.86
N GLY A 20 -2.81 -1.91 -6.89
CA GLY A 20 -3.20 -3.14 -7.54
C GLY A 20 -2.33 -3.40 -8.78
N GLY A 21 -1.97 -4.66 -8.99
CA GLY A 21 -1.31 -5.11 -10.22
C GLY A 21 -2.25 -5.91 -11.11
N ASN A 22 -2.06 -5.82 -12.43
CA ASN A 22 -2.75 -6.69 -13.38
C ASN A 22 -1.88 -7.92 -13.68
N ILE A 23 -2.30 -9.11 -13.26
CA ILE A 23 -1.52 -10.34 -13.42
C ILE A 23 -1.31 -10.73 -14.90
N ASN A 24 -2.19 -10.26 -15.78
CA ASN A 24 -2.13 -10.50 -17.22
C ASN A 24 -1.33 -9.42 -17.97
N ASN A 25 -1.02 -8.31 -17.31
CA ASN A 25 -0.25 -7.21 -17.88
C ASN A 25 0.52 -6.49 -16.76
N VAL A 26 1.78 -6.88 -16.54
CA VAL A 26 2.61 -6.31 -15.46
C VAL A 26 2.95 -4.84 -15.64
N ARG A 27 2.63 -4.24 -16.79
CA ARG A 27 2.79 -2.80 -17.07
C ARG A 27 1.51 -2.03 -16.85
N GLU A 28 0.57 -2.62 -16.13
CA GLU A 28 -0.68 -1.98 -15.76
C GLU A 28 -0.89 -2.14 -14.26
N CYS A 29 -1.09 -1.01 -13.61
CA CYS A 29 -1.37 -0.92 -12.20
C CYS A 29 -2.62 -0.08 -11.96
N LYS A 30 -3.12 -0.14 -10.73
CA LYS A 30 -4.22 0.68 -10.24
C LYS A 30 -3.85 1.23 -8.88
N VAL A 31 -4.11 2.50 -8.63
CA VAL A 31 -4.07 3.06 -7.27
C VAL A 31 -5.50 3.20 -6.79
N GLY A 32 -5.77 2.99 -5.50
CA GLY A 32 -7.10 3.27 -4.97
C GLY A 32 -7.18 3.13 -3.47
N LYS A 33 -8.37 3.38 -2.93
CA LYS A 33 -8.64 3.24 -1.50
C LYS A 33 -9.72 2.23 -1.15
N THR A 34 -9.70 1.82 0.10
CA THR A 34 -10.85 1.18 0.75
C THR A 34 -11.00 1.67 2.19
N THR A 35 -12.25 1.79 2.64
CA THR A 35 -12.62 2.01 4.05
C THR A 35 -13.24 0.76 4.66
N ARG A 36 -13.06 -0.37 3.98
CA ARG A 36 -13.50 -1.71 4.39
C ARG A 36 -12.27 -2.59 4.48
N ASN A 37 -12.43 -3.75 5.09
CA ASN A 37 -11.39 -4.77 5.16
C ASN A 37 -10.79 -5.01 3.77
N LEU A 38 -9.47 -4.99 3.67
CA LEU A 38 -8.77 -5.10 2.38
C LEU A 38 -9.08 -6.43 1.67
N ILE A 39 -9.40 -7.48 2.42
CA ILE A 39 -9.78 -8.80 1.89
C ILE A 39 -11.01 -8.69 0.98
N ASP A 40 -11.96 -7.81 1.31
CA ASP A 40 -13.17 -7.58 0.50
C ASP A 40 -12.86 -6.90 -0.84
N ARG A 41 -11.62 -6.43 -1.03
CA ARG A 41 -11.11 -5.76 -2.23
C ARG A 41 -10.05 -6.56 -2.99
N HIS A 42 -9.71 -7.77 -2.55
CA HIS A 42 -8.72 -8.66 -3.20
C HIS A 42 -8.98 -8.86 -4.70
N ARG A 43 -10.24 -8.87 -5.12
CA ARG A 43 -10.65 -8.93 -6.51
C ARG A 43 -11.61 -7.79 -6.82
N SER A 44 -11.29 -7.00 -7.85
CA SER A 44 -12.29 -6.12 -8.44
C SER A 44 -13.42 -6.99 -9.02
N PRO A 45 -14.69 -6.77 -8.64
CA PRO A 45 -15.82 -7.48 -9.25
C PRO A 45 -15.88 -7.33 -10.77
N GLN A 46 -15.20 -6.31 -11.30
CA GLN A 46 -15.21 -5.92 -12.70
C GLN A 46 -13.94 -6.34 -13.47
N ASN A 47 -12.87 -6.76 -12.78
CA ASN A 47 -11.68 -7.29 -13.44
C ASN A 47 -10.92 -8.26 -12.52
N THR A 48 -11.13 -9.56 -12.73
CA THR A 48 -10.52 -10.66 -11.96
C THR A 48 -9.01 -10.78 -12.16
N SER A 49 -8.44 -10.06 -13.13
CA SER A 49 -6.98 -10.03 -13.37
C SER A 49 -6.24 -9.11 -12.41
N PHE A 50 -6.96 -8.19 -11.76
CA PHE A 50 -6.37 -7.30 -10.77
C PHE A 50 -6.33 -7.95 -9.39
N PHE A 51 -5.18 -7.81 -8.74
CA PHE A 51 -4.95 -8.20 -7.36
C PHE A 51 -4.26 -7.06 -6.63
N ILE A 52 -4.29 -7.06 -5.29
CA ILE A 52 -3.56 -6.07 -4.50
C ILE A 52 -2.09 -6.45 -4.46
N TYR A 53 -1.25 -5.60 -5.05
CA TYR A 53 0.20 -5.75 -5.03
C TYR A 53 0.76 -5.28 -3.68
N VAL A 54 0.44 -4.05 -3.28
CA VAL A 54 0.84 -3.44 -2.00
C VAL A 54 -0.32 -2.66 -1.41
N ALA A 55 -0.40 -2.58 -0.08
CA ALA A 55 -1.33 -1.68 0.60
C ALA A 55 -0.77 -1.10 1.90
N PHE A 56 -1.13 0.16 2.18
CA PHE A 56 -0.71 0.95 3.32
C PHE A 56 -1.93 1.27 4.18
N GLN A 57 -1.85 0.92 5.47
CA GLN A 57 -2.93 1.23 6.40
C GLN A 57 -2.86 2.70 6.78
N ILE A 58 -3.97 3.41 6.58
CA ILE A 58 -4.14 4.79 6.98
C ILE A 58 -4.72 4.82 8.39
N VAL A 59 -3.86 5.09 9.37
CA VAL A 59 -4.20 5.10 10.80
C VAL A 59 -4.62 6.48 11.30
N ARG A 60 -4.30 7.55 10.55
CA ARG A 60 -4.69 8.93 10.83
C ARG A 60 -5.01 9.68 9.53
N GLY A 61 -5.82 10.72 9.66
CA GLY A 61 -6.24 11.54 8.51
C GLY A 61 -7.38 10.94 7.69
N SER A 62 -7.75 11.63 6.62
CA SER A 62 -8.83 11.20 5.71
C SER A 62 -8.23 10.41 4.54
N VAL A 63 -8.49 9.10 4.48
CA VAL A 63 -8.06 8.26 3.35
C VAL A 63 -8.61 8.74 2.01
N HIS A 64 -9.78 9.39 2.01
CA HIS A 64 -10.32 9.97 0.79
C HIS A 64 -9.51 11.17 0.31
N GLU A 65 -9.12 12.05 1.22
CA GLU A 65 -8.33 13.24 0.89
C GLU A 65 -6.93 12.84 0.42
N ILE A 66 -6.30 11.90 1.13
CA ILE A 66 -4.98 11.35 0.78
C ILE A 66 -5.03 10.73 -0.62
N GLU A 67 -6.03 9.91 -0.94
CA GLU A 67 -6.19 9.32 -2.28
C GLU A 67 -6.36 10.39 -3.36
N VAL A 68 -7.22 11.39 -3.13
CA VAL A 68 -7.45 12.47 -4.12
C VAL A 68 -6.15 13.21 -4.41
N ASN A 69 -5.42 13.59 -3.36
CA ASN A 69 -4.16 14.32 -3.51
C ASN A 69 -3.05 13.45 -4.14
N LEU A 70 -3.02 12.16 -3.82
CA LEU A 70 -2.11 11.19 -4.44
C LEU A 70 -2.39 11.04 -5.94
N LEU A 71 -3.66 10.85 -6.33
CA LEU A 71 -4.04 10.75 -7.73
C LEU A 71 -3.78 12.04 -8.50
N ASP A 72 -3.98 13.20 -7.87
CA ASP A 72 -3.65 14.50 -8.44
C ASP A 72 -2.13 14.63 -8.66
N HIS A 73 -1.32 14.26 -7.66
CA HIS A 73 0.14 14.25 -7.74
C HIS A 73 0.65 13.36 -8.88
N ILE A 74 0.16 12.12 -8.96
CA ILE A 74 0.56 11.17 -10.03
C ILE A 74 0.22 11.73 -11.42
N LYS A 75 -0.97 12.32 -11.59
CA LYS A 75 -1.45 12.81 -12.89
C LYS A 75 -0.76 14.10 -13.32
N HIS A 76 -0.74 15.08 -12.42
CA HIS A 76 -0.40 16.45 -12.78
C HIS A 76 1.05 16.80 -12.47
N PHE A 77 1.62 16.25 -11.40
CA PHE A 77 3.00 16.53 -11.02
C PHE A 77 3.97 15.55 -11.70
N LEU A 78 3.65 14.25 -11.71
CA LEU A 78 4.49 13.23 -12.33
C LEU A 78 4.16 12.99 -13.82
N GLY A 79 3.00 13.46 -14.30
CA GLY A 79 2.63 13.39 -15.72
C GLY A 79 2.13 12.02 -16.18
N TYR A 80 1.69 11.15 -15.27
CA TYR A 80 1.14 9.83 -15.62
C TYR A 80 -0.32 9.95 -16.04
N GLU A 81 -0.58 9.69 -17.31
CA GLU A 81 -1.94 9.68 -17.86
C GLU A 81 -2.72 8.43 -17.41
N PRO A 82 -3.90 8.58 -16.78
CA PRO A 82 -4.72 7.45 -16.43
C PRO A 82 -5.22 6.72 -17.68
N LEU A 83 -5.26 5.40 -17.60
CA LEU A 83 -5.92 4.56 -18.59
C LEU A 83 -7.42 4.90 -18.64
N LYS A 84 -8.09 4.59 -19.74
CA LYS A 84 -9.55 4.78 -19.81
C LYS A 84 -10.24 3.74 -18.95
N HIS A 85 -11.20 4.17 -18.14
CA HIS A 85 -12.00 3.24 -17.35
C HIS A 85 -12.82 2.33 -18.28
N PHE A 86 -12.82 1.01 -18.03
CA PHE A 86 -13.45 0.04 -18.93
C PHE A 86 -14.96 0.23 -19.12
N SER A 87 -15.64 0.84 -18.14
CA SER A 87 -17.11 0.96 -18.11
C SER A 87 -17.65 2.40 -18.03
N THR A 88 -16.79 3.42 -17.89
CA THR A 88 -17.22 4.82 -17.79
C THR A 88 -16.25 5.72 -18.55
N SER A 89 -16.74 6.83 -19.10
CA SER A 89 -15.91 7.85 -19.77
C SER A 89 -15.15 8.76 -18.78
N GLY A 90 -15.03 8.35 -17.51
CA GLY A 90 -14.37 9.12 -16.44
C GLY A 90 -12.87 8.87 -16.36
N THR A 91 -12.18 9.70 -15.56
CA THR A 91 -10.79 9.49 -15.16
C THR A 91 -10.68 8.18 -14.38
N SER A 92 -9.90 7.23 -14.90
CA SER A 92 -9.64 6.00 -14.14
C SER A 92 -8.58 6.23 -13.07
N GLU A 93 -8.45 5.22 -12.22
CA GLU A 93 -7.41 5.09 -11.21
C GLU A 93 -6.33 4.09 -11.68
N CYS A 94 -6.38 3.68 -12.95
CA CYS A 94 -5.47 2.72 -13.58
C CYS A 94 -4.42 3.46 -14.40
N PHE A 95 -3.19 2.94 -14.42
CA PHE A 95 -2.04 3.57 -15.08
C PHE A 95 -1.25 2.52 -15.86
N ALA A 96 -0.63 2.95 -16.96
CA ALA A 96 0.26 2.12 -17.76
C ALA A 96 1.68 2.06 -17.16
N GLU A 97 1.78 1.62 -15.90
CA GLU A 97 3.04 1.50 -15.17
C GLU A 97 3.14 0.17 -14.42
N ASN A 98 4.38 -0.25 -14.13
CA ASN A 98 4.67 -1.38 -13.29
C ASN A 98 4.20 -1.11 -11.83
N PRO A 99 3.48 -2.06 -11.19
CA PRO A 99 3.01 -1.91 -9.81
C PRO A 99 4.11 -1.64 -8.78
N ASP A 100 5.33 -2.14 -8.99
CA ASP A 100 6.47 -1.90 -8.12
C ASP A 100 6.94 -0.45 -8.20
N VAL A 101 7.05 0.08 -9.42
CA VAL A 101 7.39 1.49 -9.66
C VAL A 101 6.32 2.41 -9.07
N MET A 102 5.05 2.09 -9.29
CA MET A 102 3.93 2.84 -8.70
C MET A 102 3.94 2.77 -7.17
N THR A 103 4.37 1.64 -6.58
CA THR A 103 4.50 1.51 -5.12
C THR A 103 5.49 2.53 -4.58
N GLY A 104 6.68 2.65 -5.18
CA GLY A 104 7.66 3.66 -4.76
C GLY A 104 7.10 5.09 -4.81
N MET A 105 6.35 5.42 -5.87
CA MET A 105 5.70 6.74 -5.97
C MET A 105 4.68 7.00 -4.87
N VAL A 106 3.91 5.97 -4.48
CA VAL A 106 2.94 6.07 -3.38
C VAL A 106 3.65 6.23 -2.05
N GLU A 107 4.74 5.48 -1.82
CA GLU A 107 5.56 5.59 -0.61
C GLU A 107 6.16 6.98 -0.46
N ASP A 108 6.86 7.46 -1.49
CA ASP A 108 7.49 8.78 -1.52
C ASP A 108 6.45 9.88 -1.25
N PHE A 109 5.27 9.77 -1.87
CA PHE A 109 4.19 10.73 -1.66
C PHE A 109 3.67 10.73 -0.22
N ILE A 110 3.38 9.55 0.34
CA ILE A 110 2.87 9.43 1.72
C ILE A 110 3.93 9.91 2.71
N GLU A 111 5.19 9.53 2.53
CA GLU A 111 6.27 9.94 3.42
C GLU A 111 6.49 11.46 3.41
N CYS A 112 6.44 12.09 2.23
CA CYS A 112 6.67 13.54 2.13
C CYS A 112 5.49 14.39 2.62
N ASN A 113 4.25 13.89 2.50
CA ASN A 113 3.04 14.72 2.70
C ASN A 113 2.16 14.27 3.87
N TYR A 114 2.21 12.98 4.22
CA TYR A 114 1.33 12.33 5.19
C TYR A 114 2.05 11.31 6.11
N PRO A 115 3.28 11.56 6.60
CA PRO A 115 4.05 10.55 7.31
C PRO A 115 3.37 10.07 8.60
N SER A 116 2.61 10.95 9.26
CA SER A 116 1.79 10.61 10.44
C SER A 116 0.55 9.77 10.16
N SER A 117 0.22 9.54 8.89
CA SER A 117 -0.96 8.76 8.48
C SER A 117 -0.69 7.25 8.42
N VAL A 118 0.58 6.83 8.49
CA VAL A 118 1.02 5.43 8.39
C VAL A 118 1.88 5.03 9.59
N GLN A 119 2.17 3.73 9.70
CA GLN A 119 3.07 3.18 10.72
C GLN A 119 4.39 2.73 10.06
N TYR A 120 5.44 2.60 10.86
CA TYR A 120 6.77 2.19 10.40
C TYR A 120 7.28 0.97 11.18
N GLU A 121 8.07 0.14 10.52
CA GLU A 121 8.46 -1.20 11.00
C GLU A 121 9.69 -1.23 11.94
N ASN A 122 10.35 -0.12 12.29
CA ASN A 122 11.39 -0.10 13.35
C ASN A 122 11.69 1.30 13.92
N GLU A 123 12.39 1.31 15.07
CA GLU A 123 12.70 2.44 15.98
C GLU A 123 13.74 3.46 15.48
N LEU A 124 14.40 3.23 14.34
CA LEU A 124 15.43 4.15 13.86
C LEU A 124 15.13 4.67 12.45
N HIS A 125 14.78 3.80 11.50
CA HIS A 125 14.61 4.11 10.07
C HIS A 125 13.79 3.01 9.33
N GLY A 126 12.69 2.55 9.91
CA GLY A 126 11.93 1.43 9.35
C GLY A 126 11.29 1.76 8.01
N TYR A 127 11.07 0.72 7.18
CA TYR A 127 10.21 0.88 6.02
C TYR A 127 8.78 1.18 6.46
N MET A 128 8.03 1.88 5.62
CA MET A 128 6.60 2.08 5.81
C MET A 128 5.93 0.72 5.94
N SER A 129 5.20 0.52 7.03
CA SER A 129 4.47 -0.72 7.28
C SER A 129 3.43 -0.92 6.19
N ARG A 130 3.52 -2.06 5.51
CA ARG A 130 2.69 -2.36 4.35
C ARG A 130 2.35 -3.83 4.28
N TYR A 131 1.21 -4.11 3.67
CA TYR A 131 0.92 -5.40 3.07
C TYR A 131 1.63 -5.49 1.72
N GLN A 132 2.20 -6.64 1.41
CA GLN A 132 2.75 -6.99 0.10
C GLN A 132 2.19 -8.37 -0.29
N CYS A 133 1.85 -8.54 -1.57
CA CYS A 133 1.43 -9.82 -2.13
C CYS A 133 2.50 -10.93 -1.95
N ASP A 134 2.10 -12.18 -2.21
CA ASP A 134 3.01 -13.34 -2.16
C ASP A 134 4.33 -13.08 -2.91
N SER A 135 5.42 -13.59 -2.32
CA SER A 135 6.79 -13.32 -2.80
C SER A 135 7.06 -13.85 -4.21
N ASP A 136 6.36 -14.91 -4.65
CA ASP A 136 6.46 -15.42 -6.02
C ASP A 136 5.83 -14.45 -7.04
N ILE A 137 4.69 -13.83 -6.70
CA ILE A 137 4.03 -12.80 -7.50
C ILE A 137 4.85 -11.51 -7.54
N SER A 138 5.34 -11.04 -6.39
CA SER A 138 6.16 -9.82 -6.36
C SER A 138 7.46 -9.99 -7.12
N TYR A 139 8.12 -11.14 -6.94
CA TYR A 139 9.32 -11.50 -7.71
C TYR A 139 9.04 -11.53 -9.22
N TYR A 140 7.92 -12.13 -9.64
CA TYR A 140 7.52 -12.15 -11.05
C TYR A 140 7.37 -10.74 -11.62
N ILE A 141 6.70 -9.82 -10.91
CA ILE A 141 6.47 -8.44 -11.38
C ILE A 141 7.78 -7.64 -11.45
N GLN A 142 8.63 -7.75 -10.42
CA GLN A 142 9.89 -7.02 -10.36
C GLN A 142 10.90 -7.47 -11.42
N ASN A 143 10.88 -8.76 -11.76
CA ASN A 143 11.84 -9.37 -12.69
C ASN A 143 11.25 -9.62 -14.08
N PHE A 144 10.03 -9.13 -14.37
CA PHE A 144 9.41 -9.35 -15.66
C PHE A 144 10.18 -8.60 -16.76
N HIS A 145 10.83 -9.38 -17.63
CA HIS A 145 11.44 -8.88 -18.85
C HIS A 145 10.70 -9.46 -20.07
N PRO A 146 10.06 -8.62 -20.92
CA PRO A 146 9.28 -9.11 -22.07
C PRO A 146 10.10 -9.92 -23.08
N THR A 147 11.43 -9.81 -23.03
CA THR A 147 12.37 -10.31 -24.04
C THR A 147 13.26 -11.45 -23.53
N LEU A 148 13.15 -11.85 -22.25
CA LEU A 148 13.97 -12.90 -21.64
C LEU A 148 13.03 -13.94 -21.00
N ASN A 149 13.37 -15.22 -21.18
CA ASN A 149 12.65 -16.44 -20.77
C ASN A 149 11.42 -16.23 -19.87
N PRO A 150 10.20 -16.65 -20.31
CA PRO A 150 8.99 -16.41 -19.54
C PRO A 150 9.09 -17.12 -18.19
N ILE A 151 9.24 -16.32 -17.13
CA ILE A 151 9.01 -16.79 -15.76
C ILE A 151 7.57 -17.32 -15.74
N PRO A 152 7.31 -18.53 -15.19
CA PRO A 152 5.96 -19.06 -15.14
C PRO A 152 5.04 -18.08 -14.42
N GLN A 153 3.93 -17.71 -15.07
CA GLN A 153 2.92 -16.85 -14.45
C GLN A 153 2.38 -17.56 -13.19
N PRO A 154 2.43 -16.92 -12.02
CA PRO A 154 1.94 -17.55 -10.79
C PRO A 154 0.42 -17.74 -10.85
N GLU A 155 -0.06 -18.83 -10.26
CA GLU A 155 -1.50 -19.09 -10.17
C GLU A 155 -2.19 -18.06 -9.26
N SER A 156 -3.37 -17.59 -9.66
CA SER A 156 -4.18 -16.67 -8.84
C SER A 156 -4.68 -17.41 -7.58
N ARG A 157 -4.02 -17.21 -6.45
CA ARG A 157 -4.49 -17.71 -5.15
C ARG A 157 -5.56 -16.79 -4.55
N ASN A 158 -6.55 -17.39 -3.88
CA ASN A 158 -7.49 -16.64 -3.06
C ASN A 158 -6.77 -16.23 -1.78
N LEU A 159 -6.78 -14.94 -1.43
CA LEU A 159 -6.23 -14.51 -0.15
C LEU A 159 -7.10 -15.03 1.01
N THR A 160 -6.47 -15.66 1.98
CA THR A 160 -7.04 -15.91 3.30
C THR A 160 -6.45 -14.95 4.31
N ARG A 161 -7.11 -14.77 5.47
CA ARG A 161 -6.60 -13.92 6.57
C ARG A 161 -5.18 -14.30 7.04
N ALA A 162 -4.76 -15.55 6.81
CA ALA A 162 -3.43 -16.04 7.16
C ALA A 162 -2.33 -15.66 6.14
N ASP A 163 -2.72 -15.29 4.92
CA ASP A 163 -1.80 -14.83 3.86
C ASP A 163 -1.50 -13.34 3.98
N TYR A 164 -2.17 -12.68 4.93
CA TYR A 164 -2.03 -11.27 5.22
C TYR A 164 -0.82 -11.05 6.12
N ARG A 165 0.32 -10.70 5.51
CA ARG A 165 1.53 -10.30 6.23
C ARG A 165 1.64 -8.79 6.17
N THR A 166 1.38 -8.10 7.29
CA THR A 166 2.06 -6.83 7.55
C THR A 166 3.56 -7.18 7.59
N GLY A 167 4.42 -6.46 6.86
CA GLY A 167 5.82 -6.83 6.63
C GLY A 167 6.61 -7.25 7.89
N ASN A 168 6.24 -6.75 9.06
CA ASN A 168 6.31 -7.51 10.32
C ASN A 168 5.14 -7.12 11.22
N GLN A 169 4.69 -8.02 12.09
CA GLN A 169 3.59 -7.79 13.05
C GLN A 169 3.97 -6.86 14.21
N GLU A 170 4.92 -5.95 14.01
CA GLU A 170 5.42 -5.10 15.08
C GLU A 170 5.31 -3.63 14.67
N VAL A 171 4.36 -2.97 15.31
CA VAL A 171 4.09 -1.54 15.22
C VAL A 171 4.99 -0.86 16.24
N TYR A 172 6.05 -0.19 15.77
CA TYR A 172 7.03 0.40 16.67
C TYR A 172 6.79 1.90 16.86
N GLU A 173 6.47 2.67 15.82
CA GLU A 173 6.37 4.13 15.95
C GLU A 173 5.14 4.73 15.25
N ALA A 174 4.69 5.88 15.77
CA ALA A 174 3.68 6.74 15.16
C ALA A 174 4.20 8.19 15.07
N ASP A 175 4.39 8.70 13.84
CA ASP A 175 4.69 10.11 13.62
C ASP A 175 3.47 10.98 14.00
N LEU A 176 3.68 12.02 14.79
CA LEU A 176 2.68 12.97 15.26
C LEU A 176 2.60 14.25 14.40
N GLY A 177 3.50 14.42 13.43
CA GLY A 177 3.68 15.60 12.60
C GLY A 177 4.74 16.56 13.15
N GLY A 178 5.32 17.39 12.28
CA GLY A 178 6.30 18.41 12.67
C GLY A 178 7.66 17.84 13.13
N GLY A 179 8.00 16.63 12.68
CA GLY A 179 9.23 15.94 13.08
C GLY A 179 9.13 15.28 14.46
N ILE A 180 7.93 15.11 15.02
CA ILE A 180 7.71 14.51 16.35
C ILE A 180 7.20 13.08 16.19
N TYR A 181 7.79 12.13 16.89
CA TYR A 181 7.48 10.70 16.82
C TYR A 181 7.15 10.14 18.20
N VAL A 182 6.33 9.08 18.26
CA VAL A 182 6.06 8.29 19.47
C VAL A 182 6.46 6.86 19.22
N ASP A 183 7.30 6.30 20.09
CA ASP A 183 7.47 4.86 20.18
C ASP A 183 6.28 4.26 20.94
N ASN A 184 5.57 3.34 20.30
CA ASN A 184 4.38 2.67 20.83
C ASN A 184 4.72 1.62 21.90
N VAL A 185 5.97 1.14 21.97
CA VAL A 185 6.43 0.17 22.97
C VAL A 185 6.77 0.87 24.28
N SER A 186 7.53 1.96 24.23
CA SER A 186 7.91 2.70 25.45
C SER A 186 7.00 3.87 25.80
N GLY A 187 6.19 4.35 24.85
CA GLY A 187 5.41 5.58 24.99
C GLY A 187 6.25 6.86 24.95
N MET A 188 7.54 6.78 24.61
CA MET A 188 8.44 7.92 24.57
C MET A 188 8.25 8.76 23.30
N GLN A 189 8.32 10.09 23.46
CA GLN A 189 8.26 11.05 22.36
C GLN A 189 9.67 11.48 21.94
N PHE A 190 9.91 11.50 20.64
CA PHE A 190 11.16 11.95 20.03
C PHE A 190 10.90 13.13 19.11
N SER A 191 11.86 14.05 18.98
CA SER A 191 11.81 15.14 18.00
C SER A 191 13.03 15.05 17.09
N ARG A 192 12.81 15.17 15.78
CA ARG A 192 13.83 15.17 14.76
C ARG A 192 14.09 16.61 14.33
N ASP A 193 15.27 17.12 14.68
CA ASP A 193 15.75 18.38 14.13
C ASP A 193 16.16 18.13 12.67
N ASN A 194 15.47 18.77 11.72
CA ASN A 194 15.88 18.79 10.32
C ASN A 194 17.15 19.64 10.19
N ASN A 195 18.30 19.09 10.53
CA ASN A 195 19.62 19.64 10.22
C ASN A 195 20.47 18.57 9.54
N ASP A 196 20.29 18.48 8.21
CA ASP A 196 21.33 18.38 7.14
C ASP A 196 20.81 17.62 5.91
#